data_AF-A0A535FSA8-F1
#
_entry.id   AF-A0A535FSA8-F1
#
_cell.length_a   1.000
_cell.length_b   1.000
_cell.length_c   1.000
_cell.angle_alpha   90.00
_cell.angle_beta   90.00
_cell.angle_gamma   90.00
#
_symmetry.space_group_name_H-M   'P 1'
#
loop_
_entity.id
_entity.type
_entity.pdbx_description
1 polymer ?
#
loop_
_entity_poly.entity_id
_entity_poly.type
_entity_poly.pdbx_seq_one_letter_code
_entity_poly.pdbx_strand_id
1 'polypeptide(L)'
;MTIILHMMDEPDVRNVLRWPQAMIGSDGILQPGRPHPRLAGTFARILGTYVRDAQLWPLPEAVRRMTSLPARRFKIPDRGRIEPGAAADLVAFDPKQVRDCATYERPLEPPEGIVHVVINGVFAIDDGKVTGLAAGRVLSREGSRGL
;
A
#
# COMPACT_ATOMS: atom_id res chain seq x y z
N MET A 1 0.72 -25.79 5.21
CA MET A 1 0.82 -25.97 3.75
C MET A 1 0.13 -24.79 3.09
N THR A 2 0.84 -23.99 2.31
CA THR A 2 0.24 -22.86 1.57
C THR A 2 -0.24 -23.37 0.22
N ILE A 3 -1.51 -23.10 -0.11
CA ILE A 3 -2.08 -23.36 -1.43
C ILE A 3 -2.20 -22.03 -2.14
N ILE A 4 -1.69 -21.95 -3.37
CA ILE A 4 -1.78 -20.77 -4.23
C ILE A 4 -2.60 -21.16 -5.45
N LEU A 5 -3.74 -20.49 -5.64
CA LEU A 5 -4.65 -20.75 -6.74
C LEU A 5 -4.55 -19.62 -7.77
N HIS A 6 -4.05 -19.94 -8.95
CA HIS A 6 -3.99 -19.01 -10.09
C HIS A 6 -5.32 -19.03 -10.83
N MET A 7 -6.32 -18.32 -10.30
CA MET A 7 -7.69 -18.35 -10.82
C MET A 7 -8.12 -17.06 -11.53
N MET A 8 -7.31 -16.00 -11.46
CA MET A 8 -7.64 -14.70 -12.04
C MET A 8 -6.82 -14.47 -13.29
N ASP A 9 -7.47 -14.08 -14.38
CA ASP A 9 -6.81 -13.63 -15.59
C ASP A 9 -6.46 -12.13 -15.48
N GLU A 10 -5.32 -11.74 -16.04
CA GLU A 10 -4.80 -10.37 -15.95
C GLU A 10 -5.73 -9.31 -16.60
N PRO A 11 -6.41 -9.57 -17.73
CA PRO A 11 -7.43 -8.67 -18.27
C PRO A 11 -8.58 -8.40 -17.30
N ASP A 12 -9.05 -9.41 -16.56
CA ASP A 12 -10.12 -9.27 -15.57
C ASP A 12 -9.65 -8.44 -14.38
N VAL A 13 -8.42 -8.68 -13.90
CA VAL A 13 -7.80 -7.87 -12.84
C VAL A 13 -7.74 -6.41 -13.27
N ARG A 14 -7.25 -6.13 -14.48
CA ARG A 14 -7.19 -4.76 -15.03
C ARG A 14 -8.58 -4.14 -15.17
N ASN A 15 -9.58 -4.93 -15.57
CA ASN A 15 -10.95 -4.46 -15.70
C ASN A 15 -11.54 -4.04 -14.35
N VAL A 16 -11.39 -4.88 -13.31
CA VAL A 16 -11.83 -4.57 -11.94
C VAL A 16 -11.09 -3.34 -11.42
N LEU A 17 -9.78 -3.27 -11.62
CA LEU A 17 -8.97 -2.13 -11.23
C LEU A 17 -9.53 -0.84 -11.84
N ARG A 18 -9.92 -0.83 -13.12
CA ARG A 18 -10.42 0.37 -13.82
C ARG A 18 -11.70 0.93 -13.22
N TRP A 19 -12.47 0.14 -12.47
CA TRP A 19 -13.70 0.62 -11.84
C TRP A 19 -13.40 1.83 -10.94
N PRO A 20 -14.10 2.99 -11.05
CA PRO A 20 -13.74 4.24 -10.37
C PRO A 20 -13.64 4.18 -8.84
N GLN A 21 -14.31 3.20 -8.22
CA GLN A 21 -14.34 3.01 -6.77
C GLN A 21 -13.51 1.80 -6.30
N ALA A 22 -12.73 1.17 -7.19
CA ALA A 22 -11.83 0.08 -6.78
C ALA A 22 -10.70 0.65 -5.90
N MET A 23 -10.64 0.14 -4.67
CA MET A 23 -9.56 0.39 -3.72
C MET A 23 -8.52 -0.72 -3.82
N ILE A 24 -7.28 -0.41 -3.42
CA ILE A 24 -6.22 -1.41 -3.35
C ILE A 24 -6.17 -2.01 -1.95
N GLY A 25 -6.21 -3.33 -1.88
CA GLY A 25 -5.95 -4.10 -0.67
C GLY A 25 -4.98 -5.22 -1.00
N SER A 26 -4.01 -5.49 -0.11
CA SER A 26 -3.05 -6.57 -0.33
C SER A 26 -3.67 -7.95 -0.19
N ASP A 27 -4.66 -8.09 0.71
CA ASP A 27 -5.19 -9.40 1.12
C ASP A 27 -4.06 -10.34 1.59
N GLY A 28 -3.00 -9.75 2.17
CA GLY A 28 -1.87 -10.49 2.71
C GLY A 28 -2.27 -11.31 3.93
N ILE A 29 -2.04 -12.62 3.87
CA ILE A 29 -2.23 -13.52 5.01
C ILE A 29 -0.87 -13.77 5.64
N LEU A 30 -0.68 -13.28 6.87
CA LEU A 30 0.51 -13.56 7.66
C LEU A 30 0.48 -15.02 8.09
N GLN A 31 1.32 -15.84 7.46
CA GLN A 31 1.48 -17.25 7.80
C GLN A 31 2.96 -17.65 7.70
N PRO A 32 3.41 -18.62 8.51
CA PRO A 32 4.77 -19.15 8.40
C PRO A 32 5.05 -19.74 7.00
N GLY A 33 6.31 -19.70 6.58
CA GLY A 33 6.78 -20.30 5.34
C GLY A 33 6.73 -19.35 4.15
N ARG A 34 6.08 -19.77 3.04
CA ARG A 34 6.01 -19.04 1.78
C ARG A 34 4.59 -18.47 1.56
N PRO A 35 4.24 -17.31 2.14
CA PRO A 35 2.96 -16.66 1.87
C PRO A 35 2.85 -16.19 0.41
N HIS A 36 1.68 -15.70 0.03
CA HIS A 36 1.50 -15.10 -1.29
C HIS A 36 2.28 -13.77 -1.40
N PRO A 37 3.00 -13.47 -2.51
CA PRO A 37 3.85 -12.28 -2.66
C PRO A 37 3.13 -10.93 -2.50
N ARG A 38 1.81 -10.92 -2.74
CA ARG A 38 0.91 -9.79 -2.45
C ARG A 38 1.06 -9.23 -1.02
N LEU A 39 1.49 -10.04 -0.06
CA LEU A 39 1.76 -9.59 1.30
C LEU A 39 2.79 -8.45 1.35
N ALA A 40 3.88 -8.54 0.58
CA ALA A 40 4.97 -7.56 0.58
C ALA A 40 4.96 -6.63 -0.65
N GLY A 41 4.35 -7.05 -1.77
CA GLY A 41 4.50 -6.36 -3.06
C GLY A 41 3.34 -5.46 -3.50
N THR A 42 2.12 -5.61 -2.96
CA THR A 42 0.91 -5.06 -3.62
C THR A 42 0.99 -3.58 -3.99
N PHE A 43 1.33 -2.71 -3.05
CA PHE A 43 1.30 -1.26 -3.29
C PHE A 43 2.42 -0.82 -4.24
N ALA A 44 3.61 -1.42 -4.13
CA ALA A 44 4.71 -1.15 -5.05
C ALA A 44 4.42 -1.67 -6.46
N ARG A 45 3.73 -2.80 -6.59
CA ARG A 45 3.24 -3.33 -7.88
C ARG A 45 2.25 -2.39 -8.56
N ILE A 46 1.34 -1.79 -7.80
CA ILE A 46 0.42 -0.77 -8.34
C ILE A 46 1.22 0.41 -8.89
N LEU A 47 2.16 0.95 -8.13
CA LEU A 47 2.95 2.12 -8.52
C LEU A 47 3.92 1.84 -9.68
N GLY A 48 4.62 0.71 -9.64
CA GLY A 48 5.57 0.32 -10.68
C GLY A 48 4.86 -0.27 -11.90
N THR A 49 4.33 -1.48 -11.76
CA THR A 49 3.76 -2.22 -12.89
C THR A 49 2.53 -1.54 -13.48
N TYR A 50 1.54 -1.16 -12.66
CA TYR A 50 0.26 -0.69 -13.20
C TYR A 50 0.27 0.79 -13.58
N VAL A 51 1.00 1.64 -12.85
CA VAL A 51 1.07 3.08 -13.14
C VAL A 51 2.24 3.43 -14.06
N ARG A 52 3.48 3.12 -13.68
CA ARG A 52 4.66 3.49 -14.48
C ARG A 52 4.72 2.70 -15.79
N ASP A 53 4.62 1.37 -15.72
CA ASP A 53 4.92 0.50 -16.87
C ASP A 53 3.69 0.30 -17.79
N ALA A 54 2.53 -0.02 -17.21
CA ALA A 54 1.31 -0.29 -17.97
C ALA A 54 0.43 0.95 -18.22
N GLN A 55 0.77 2.10 -17.60
CA GLN A 55 0.03 3.36 -17.73
C GLN A 55 -1.50 3.20 -17.56
N LEU A 56 -1.92 2.34 -16.64
CA LEU A 56 -3.32 2.01 -16.44
C LEU A 56 -4.13 3.27 -16.06
N TRP A 57 -3.56 4.10 -15.18
CA TRP A 57 -4.03 5.44 -14.79
C TRP A 57 -2.85 6.35 -14.47
N PRO A 58 -3.05 7.69 -14.37
CA PRO A 58 -2.03 8.59 -13.85
C PRO A 58 -1.76 8.35 -12.36
N LEU A 59 -0.54 8.67 -11.90
CA LEU A 59 -0.10 8.46 -10.52
C LEU A 59 -1.04 9.02 -9.44
N PRO A 60 -1.61 10.24 -9.55
CA PRO A 60 -2.54 10.77 -8.55
C PRO A 60 -3.78 9.89 -8.35
N GLU A 61 -4.26 9.21 -9.39
CA GLU A 61 -5.42 8.32 -9.30
C GLU A 61 -5.08 7.04 -8.52
N ALA A 62 -3.90 6.47 -8.75
CA ALA A 62 -3.42 5.35 -7.95
C ALA A 62 -3.23 5.75 -6.48
N VAL A 63 -2.62 6.91 -6.21
CA VAL A 63 -2.47 7.45 -4.84
C VAL A 63 -3.85 7.60 -4.19
N ARG A 64 -4.83 8.21 -4.88
CA ARG A 64 -6.20 8.36 -4.39
C ARG A 64 -6.82 7.02 -3.97
N ARG A 65 -6.65 5.97 -4.78
CA ARG A 65 -7.19 4.62 -4.55
C ARG A 65 -6.55 3.88 -3.37
N MET A 66 -5.36 4.32 -2.96
CA MET A 66 -4.61 3.78 -1.82
C MET A 66 -4.69 4.67 -0.57
N THR A 67 -5.26 5.87 -0.67
CA THR A 67 -5.27 6.88 0.42
C THR A 67 -6.67 7.46 0.69
N SER A 68 -7.06 8.54 0.00
CA SER A 68 -8.30 9.28 0.28
C SER A 68 -9.57 8.49 -0.02
N LEU A 69 -9.54 7.58 -1.01
CA LEU A 69 -10.67 6.69 -1.30
C LEU A 69 -10.97 5.73 -0.14
N PRO A 70 -10.00 4.93 0.36
CA PRO A 70 -10.23 4.10 1.54
C PRO A 70 -10.54 4.90 2.80
N ALA A 71 -9.83 6.00 3.06
CA ALA A 71 -10.13 6.85 4.23
C ALA A 71 -11.59 7.32 4.23
N ARG A 72 -12.10 7.78 3.08
CA ARG A 72 -13.51 8.16 2.91
C ARG A 72 -14.45 6.96 3.07
N ARG A 73 -14.13 5.81 2.44
CA ARG A 73 -14.99 4.62 2.45
C ARG A 73 -15.14 4.03 3.86
N PHE A 74 -14.07 4.03 4.64
CA PHE A 74 -14.04 3.52 6.02
C PHE A 74 -14.39 4.57 7.07
N LYS A 75 -14.61 5.82 6.67
CA LYS A 75 -14.90 6.96 7.57
C LYS A 75 -13.79 7.17 8.61
N ILE A 76 -12.56 7.20 8.14
CA ILE A 76 -11.38 7.52 8.96
C ILE A 76 -11.15 9.02 8.77
N PRO A 77 -11.53 9.88 9.73
CA PRO A 77 -11.26 11.31 9.64
C PRO A 77 -9.75 11.54 9.73
N ASP A 78 -9.28 12.75 9.42
CA ASP A 78 -7.88 13.18 9.54
C ASP A 78 -6.81 12.39 8.75
N ARG A 79 -7.17 11.43 7.88
CA ARG A 79 -6.21 10.60 7.12
C ARG A 79 -6.49 10.50 5.63
N GLY A 80 -5.49 10.03 4.90
CA GLY A 80 -5.56 9.75 3.46
C GLY A 80 -5.43 10.98 2.57
N ARG A 81 -5.15 12.15 3.13
CA ARG A 81 -4.90 13.41 2.43
C ARG A 81 -3.74 14.14 3.09
N ILE A 82 -3.01 14.91 2.30
CA ILE A 82 -1.95 15.81 2.80
C ILE A 82 -2.58 17.19 2.91
N GLU A 83 -2.99 17.56 4.12
CA GLU A 83 -3.61 18.85 4.44
C GLU A 83 -3.32 19.25 5.89
N PRO A 84 -3.28 20.56 6.22
CA PRO A 84 -3.10 21.01 7.59
C PRO A 84 -4.15 20.40 8.55
N GLY A 85 -3.70 19.91 9.71
CA GLY A 85 -4.54 19.26 10.71
C GLY A 85 -4.78 17.76 10.49
N ALA A 86 -4.39 17.20 9.33
CA ALA A 86 -4.38 15.75 9.13
C ALA A 86 -3.23 15.08 9.90
N ALA A 87 -3.38 13.79 10.20
CA ALA A 87 -2.29 12.98 10.72
C ALA A 87 -1.13 12.94 9.71
N ALA A 88 0.11 13.05 10.21
CA ALA A 88 1.31 12.98 9.38
C ALA A 88 1.64 11.51 9.01
N ASP A 89 0.74 10.89 8.26
CA ASP A 89 0.92 9.59 7.61
C ASP A 89 1.37 9.81 6.16
N LEU A 90 2.67 9.70 5.93
CA LEU A 90 3.29 10.10 4.67
C LEU A 90 4.19 8.99 4.13
N VAL A 91 4.25 8.88 2.80
CA VAL A 91 5.18 7.99 2.11
C VAL A 91 5.93 8.80 1.07
N ALA A 92 7.26 8.78 1.15
CA ALA A 92 8.13 9.28 0.10
C ALA A 92 8.68 8.09 -0.70
N PHE A 93 8.52 8.11 -2.01
CA PHE A 93 8.97 7.06 -2.90
C PHE A 93 9.49 7.65 -4.22
N ASP A 94 10.42 6.94 -4.86
CA ASP A 94 10.89 7.30 -6.21
C ASP A 94 9.95 6.70 -7.26
N PRO A 95 9.19 7.53 -8.01
CA PRO A 95 8.25 7.03 -9.02
C PRO A 95 8.93 6.34 -10.20
N LYS A 96 10.24 6.54 -10.41
CA LYS A 96 11.01 5.85 -11.45
C LYS A 96 11.46 4.47 -10.99
N GLN A 97 11.80 4.31 -9.71
CA GLN A 97 12.40 3.08 -9.19
C GLN A 97 11.43 2.15 -8.46
N VAL A 98 10.28 2.66 -8.00
CA VAL A 98 9.34 1.86 -7.20
C VAL A 98 8.91 0.56 -7.89
N ARG A 99 9.12 -0.58 -7.23
CA ARG A 99 8.75 -1.91 -7.76
C ARG A 99 8.56 -2.94 -6.67
N ASP A 100 7.68 -3.91 -6.91
CA ASP A 100 7.56 -5.13 -6.12
C ASP A 100 8.70 -6.10 -6.45
N CYS A 101 9.36 -6.62 -5.42
CA CYS A 101 10.43 -7.63 -5.56
C CYS A 101 9.98 -9.02 -5.11
N ALA A 102 8.83 -9.11 -4.43
CA ALA A 102 8.29 -10.36 -3.92
C ALA A 102 7.80 -11.28 -5.06
N THR A 103 8.32 -12.50 -5.08
CA THR A 103 7.89 -13.57 -6.00
C THR A 103 7.27 -14.74 -5.24
N TYR A 104 6.74 -15.75 -5.92
CA TYR A 104 6.21 -16.94 -5.24
C TYR A 104 7.31 -17.75 -4.51
N GLU A 105 8.54 -17.70 -5.01
CA GLU A 105 9.71 -18.34 -4.43
C GLU A 105 10.28 -17.55 -3.25
N ARG A 106 10.29 -16.22 -3.38
CA ARG A 106 10.77 -15.26 -2.37
C ARG A 106 9.66 -14.24 -2.04
N PRO A 107 8.61 -14.63 -1.30
CA PRO A 107 7.39 -13.83 -1.16
C PRO A 107 7.45 -12.69 -0.16
N LEU A 108 8.54 -12.60 0.60
CA LEU A 108 8.76 -11.58 1.64
C LEU A 108 9.84 -10.58 1.27
N GLU A 109 10.30 -10.56 0.01
CA GLU A 109 11.25 -9.56 -0.43
C GLU A 109 10.64 -8.16 -0.34
N PRO A 110 11.32 -7.21 0.32
CA PRO A 110 10.82 -5.86 0.45
C PRO A 110 10.74 -5.20 -0.93
N PRO A 111 9.77 -4.30 -1.15
CA PRO A 111 9.75 -3.49 -2.35
C PRO A 111 10.93 -2.52 -2.38
N GLU A 112 11.33 -2.12 -3.58
CA GLU A 112 12.32 -1.06 -3.79
C GLU A 112 11.66 0.28 -4.07
N GLY A 113 12.43 1.36 -3.90
CA GLY A 113 12.01 2.73 -4.22
C GLY A 113 11.12 3.40 -3.17
N ILE A 114 10.81 2.75 -2.05
CA ILE A 114 10.17 3.37 -0.88
C ILE A 114 11.28 3.95 0.02
N VAL A 115 11.34 5.28 0.14
CA VAL A 115 12.43 5.99 0.82
C VAL A 115 12.09 6.27 2.28
N HIS A 116 10.93 6.87 2.52
CA HIS A 116 10.46 7.16 3.88
C HIS A 116 9.02 6.72 4.06
N VAL A 117 8.71 6.21 5.25
CA VAL A 117 7.35 5.98 5.73
C VAL A 117 7.22 6.62 7.08
N VAL A 118 6.31 7.58 7.19
CA VAL A 118 6.01 8.33 8.41
C VAL A 118 4.60 7.93 8.86
N ILE A 119 4.45 7.62 10.14
CA ILE A 119 3.16 7.29 10.77
C ILE A 119 2.99 8.23 11.94
N ASN A 120 1.90 9.03 11.95
CA ASN A 120 1.64 10.03 12.97
C ASN A 120 2.86 10.94 13.28
N GLY A 121 3.65 11.28 12.26
CA GLY A 121 4.83 12.15 12.39
C GLY A 121 6.13 11.46 12.83
N VAL A 122 6.11 10.14 13.02
CA VAL A 122 7.30 9.35 13.39
C VAL A 122 7.73 8.47 12.22
N PHE A 123 9.02 8.46 11.91
CA PHE A 123 9.56 7.58 10.88
C PHE A 123 9.46 6.11 11.30
N ALA A 124 8.69 5.32 10.54
CA ALA A 124 8.68 3.87 10.57
C ALA A 124 9.73 3.28 9.60
N ILE A 125 9.96 3.97 8.48
CA ILE A 125 11.08 3.74 7.57
C ILE A 125 11.77 5.07 7.35
N ASP A 126 13.09 5.10 7.57
CA ASP A 126 13.95 6.26 7.32
C ASP A 126 15.12 5.86 6.42
N ASP A 127 15.26 6.54 5.29
CA ASP A 127 16.28 6.24 4.26
C ASP A 127 16.33 4.75 3.89
N GLY A 128 15.14 4.18 3.62
CA GLY A 128 14.95 2.77 3.26
C GLY A 128 15.15 1.77 4.42
N LYS A 129 15.44 2.23 5.64
CA LYS A 129 15.67 1.36 6.81
C LYS A 129 14.50 1.39 7.77
N VAL A 130 14.05 0.21 8.20
CA VAL A 130 13.03 0.08 9.25
C VAL A 130 13.60 0.58 10.58
N THR A 131 12.89 1.50 11.23
CA THR A 131 13.35 2.14 12.48
C THR A 131 13.01 1.34 13.74
N GLY A 132 12.00 0.48 13.66
CA GLY A 132 11.44 -0.25 14.82
C GLY A 132 10.51 0.60 15.70
N LEU A 133 10.29 1.88 15.36
CA LEU A 133 9.40 2.77 16.12
C LEU A 133 7.94 2.50 15.76
N ALA A 134 7.11 2.28 16.78
CA ALA A 134 5.67 2.05 16.63
C ALA A 134 4.89 3.31 17.02
N ALA A 135 4.39 4.03 16.02
CA ALA A 135 3.56 5.23 16.21
C ALA A 135 2.10 5.03 15.79
N GLY A 136 1.67 3.78 15.60
CA GLY A 136 0.29 3.43 15.25
C GLY A 136 -0.71 3.83 16.35
N ARG A 137 -1.95 4.12 15.96
CA ARG A 137 -3.06 4.40 16.87
C ARG A 137 -4.27 3.56 16.50
N VAL A 138 -5.11 3.26 17.49
CA VAL A 138 -6.42 2.66 17.23
C VAL A 138 -7.30 3.72 16.55
N LEU A 139 -7.82 3.37 15.37
CA LEU A 139 -8.70 4.23 14.60
C LEU A 139 -10.15 3.92 14.91
N SER A 140 -10.94 4.97 15.13
CA SER A 140 -12.39 4.89 15.23
C SER A 140 -13.02 5.80 14.17
N ARG A 141 -14.33 5.61 13.94
CA ARG A 141 -15.09 6.51 13.04
C ARG A 141 -15.16 7.95 13.57
N GLU A 142 -14.85 8.15 14.85
CA GLU A 142 -14.81 9.46 15.51
C GLU A 142 -13.40 10.07 15.50
N GLY A 143 -12.38 9.33 15.01
CA GLY A 143 -10.98 9.74 14.99
C GLY A 143 -10.03 8.78 15.69
N SER A 144 -8.73 9.12 15.66
CA SER A 144 -7.72 8.36 16.37
C SER A 144 -7.86 8.56 17.88
N ARG A 145 -8.02 7.48 18.65
CA ARG A 145 -7.95 7.52 20.11
C ARG A 145 -6.52 7.15 20.51
N GLY A 146 -5.86 8.00 21.29
CA GLY A 146 -4.64 7.62 21.99
C GLY A 146 -4.96 6.48 22.96
N LEU A 147 -4.07 5.49 23.06
CA LEU A 147 -4.05 4.59 24.21
C LEU A 147 -3.47 5.32 25.41
#